data_AF-A0AAW9EA10-F1
#
_entry.id   AF-A0AAW9EA10-F1
#
_cell.length_a   1.000
_cell.length_b   1.000
_cell.length_c   1.000
_cell.angle_alpha   90.00
_cell.angle_beta   90.00
_cell.angle_gamma   90.00
#
_symmetry.space_group_name_H-M   'P 1'
#
loop_
_entity.id
_entity.type
_entity.pdbx_description
1 polymer ?
#
loop_
_entity_poly.entity_id
_entity_poly.type
_entity_poly.pdbx_seq_one_letter_code
_entity_poly.pdbx_strand_id
1 'polypeptide(L)'
;VFIQGNRNSPHQKTRVCARGGSGVSLIYDPKRIVKPMKRKGPRGAGEWEVISWEQAYTEIAEKMASIKQHYGAESIFFSSKSGSLSSHLFHLAAAFGSPNTFTHASTCP
;
A
#
# COMPACT_ATOMS: atom_id res chain seq x y z
N VAL A 1 25.10 -8.68 3.51
CA VAL A 1 24.84 -7.37 4.16
C VAL A 1 24.48 -7.63 5.61
N PHE A 2 25.11 -6.94 6.56
CA PHE A 2 24.82 -7.07 8.00
C PHE A 2 23.96 -5.89 8.47
N ILE A 3 22.81 -6.16 9.10
CA ILE A 3 21.91 -5.15 9.66
C ILE A 3 22.09 -5.11 11.19
N GLN A 4 22.24 -3.91 11.74
CA GLN A 4 22.30 -3.66 13.18
C GLN A 4 21.31 -2.55 13.57
N GLY A 5 20.83 -2.58 14.81
CA GLY A 5 19.98 -1.52 15.36
C GLY A 5 20.70 -0.17 15.39
N ASN A 6 19.93 0.92 15.29
CA ASN A 6 20.47 2.27 15.36
C ASN A 6 21.02 2.56 16.76
N ARG A 7 22.34 2.82 16.87
CA ARG A 7 23.03 3.15 18.13
C ARG A 7 22.40 4.33 18.89
N ASN A 8 21.80 5.27 18.17
CA ASN A 8 21.16 6.45 18.74
C ASN A 8 19.73 6.18 19.23
N SER A 9 19.20 4.96 19.05
CA SER A 9 17.91 4.56 19.62
C SER A 9 18.04 4.40 21.13
N PRO A 10 17.33 5.21 21.95
CA PRO A 10 17.49 5.20 23.41
C PRO A 10 17.10 3.85 24.03
N HIS A 11 16.12 3.16 23.43
CA HIS A 11 15.57 1.91 23.96
C HIS A 11 16.31 0.68 23.42
N GLN A 12 16.57 0.63 22.11
CA GLN A 12 17.03 -0.59 21.45
C GLN A 12 18.54 -0.61 21.15
N LYS A 13 19.18 0.56 21.06
CA LYS A 13 20.60 0.71 20.72
C LYS A 13 20.97 -0.17 19.49
N THR A 14 21.99 -1.00 19.61
CA THR A 14 22.45 -1.90 18.54
C THR A 14 21.60 -3.16 18.34
N ARG A 15 20.58 -3.40 19.17
CA ARG A 15 19.82 -4.65 19.14
C ARG A 15 18.85 -4.65 17.96
N VAL A 16 18.73 -5.80 17.32
CA VAL A 16 17.76 -6.06 16.25
C VAL A 16 17.24 -7.49 16.40
N CYS A 17 15.94 -7.70 16.20
CA CYS A 17 15.37 -9.06 16.23
C CYS A 17 15.71 -9.84 14.95
N ALA A 18 15.50 -11.15 14.95
CA ALA A 18 15.80 -12.01 13.80
C ALA A 18 15.12 -11.54 12.50
N ARG A 19 13.89 -11.02 12.59
CA ARG A 19 13.17 -10.44 11.43
C ARG A 19 13.85 -9.19 10.88
N GLY A 20 14.27 -8.28 11.76
CA GLY A 20 14.98 -7.06 11.34
C GLY A 20 16.35 -7.36 10.73
N GLY A 21 17.08 -8.33 11.31
CA GLY A 21 18.36 -8.80 10.75
C GLY A 21 18.21 -9.43 9.37
N SER A 22 17.06 -10.06 9.10
CA SER A 22 16.73 -10.70 7.82
C SER A 22 16.10 -9.75 6.79
N GLY A 23 16.02 -8.44 7.08
CA GLY A 23 15.30 -7.48 6.24
C GLY A 23 15.84 -7.37 4.81
N VAL A 24 17.11 -7.69 4.59
CA VAL A 24 17.74 -7.69 3.25
C VAL A 24 17.08 -8.68 2.30
N SER A 25 16.61 -9.82 2.80
CA SER A 25 15.95 -10.84 1.97
C SER A 25 14.66 -10.32 1.33
N LEU A 26 13.97 -9.35 1.95
CA LEU A 26 12.76 -8.74 1.38
C LEU A 26 13.10 -7.80 0.20
N ILE A 27 14.25 -7.13 0.25
CA ILE A 27 14.67 -6.19 -0.81
C ILE A 27 15.02 -6.97 -2.08
N TYR A 28 15.70 -8.12 -1.93
CA TYR A 28 16.17 -8.96 -3.02
C TYR A 28 15.29 -10.19 -3.28
N ASP A 29 14.06 -10.22 -2.76
CA ASP A 29 13.12 -11.29 -3.06
C ASP A 29 12.85 -11.33 -4.57
N PRO A 30 13.10 -12.46 -5.27
CA PRO A 30 12.86 -12.57 -6.71
C PRO A 30 11.38 -12.38 -7.09
N LYS A 31 10.45 -12.50 -6.14
CA LYS A 31 9.01 -12.29 -6.33
C LYS A 31 8.53 -10.89 -5.95
N ARG A 32 9.44 -9.98 -5.56
CA ARG A 32 9.08 -8.61 -5.21
C ARG A 32 8.51 -7.87 -6.42
N ILE A 33 7.34 -7.26 -6.25
CA ILE A 33 6.74 -6.39 -7.25
C ILE A 33 7.50 -5.06 -7.26
N VAL A 34 8.10 -4.72 -8.41
CA VAL A 34 8.90 -3.50 -8.60
C VAL A 34 8.39 -2.61 -9.73
N LYS A 35 7.35 -3.04 -10.44
CA LYS A 35 6.68 -2.28 -11.50
C LYS A 35 5.16 -2.37 -11.30
N PRO A 36 4.40 -1.35 -11.72
CA PRO A 36 2.95 -1.44 -11.77
C PRO A 36 2.50 -2.59 -12.67
N MET A 37 1.44 -3.28 -12.25
CA MET A 37 0.86 -4.41 -12.98
C MET A 37 -0.64 -4.25 -13.07
N LYS A 38 -1.21 -4.50 -14.25
CA LYS A 38 -2.65 -4.50 -14.51
C LYS A 38 -3.12 -5.93 -14.71
N ARG A 39 -4.30 -6.26 -14.18
CA ARG A 39 -4.87 -7.59 -14.39
C ARG A 39 -5.26 -7.73 -15.85
N LYS A 40 -4.77 -8.80 -16.48
CA LYS A 40 -5.18 -9.25 -17.81
C LYS A 40 -6.20 -10.37 -17.61
N GLY A 41 -7.35 -10.33 -18.29
CA GLY A 41 -8.37 -11.36 -18.14
C GLY A 41 -9.25 -11.27 -16.87
N PRO A 42 -10.04 -12.33 -16.58
CA PRO A 42 -11.05 -12.32 -15.53
C PRO A 42 -10.45 -12.25 -14.12
N ARG A 43 -11.24 -11.72 -13.17
CA ARG A 43 -10.84 -11.63 -11.76
C ARG A 43 -10.56 -13.03 -11.21
N GLY A 44 -9.37 -13.22 -10.65
CA GLY A 44 -8.94 -14.50 -10.06
C GLY A 44 -8.12 -15.38 -11.00
N ALA A 45 -7.97 -15.04 -12.29
CA ALA A 45 -7.20 -15.83 -13.25
C ALA A 45 -5.68 -15.83 -12.98
N GLY A 46 -5.16 -14.87 -12.19
CA GLY A 46 -3.72 -14.75 -11.93
C GLY A 46 -2.90 -14.20 -13.10
N GLU A 47 -3.56 -13.71 -14.14
CA GLU A 47 -2.93 -13.11 -15.32
C GLU A 47 -2.71 -11.60 -15.13
N TRP A 48 -1.49 -11.15 -15.40
CA TRP A 48 -1.07 -9.77 -15.20
C TRP A 48 -0.14 -9.28 -16.32
N GLU A 49 -0.25 -8.01 -16.66
CA GLU A 49 0.63 -7.31 -17.58
C GLU A 49 1.32 -6.14 -16.89
N VAL A 50 2.59 -5.88 -17.24
CA VAL A 50 3.34 -4.73 -16.72
C VAL A 50 2.92 -3.47 -17.46
N ILE A 51 2.62 -2.41 -16.72
CA ILE A 51 2.26 -1.09 -17.27
C ILE A 51 3.17 0.01 -16.71
N SER A 52 3.13 1.19 -17.32
CA SER A 52 3.84 2.36 -16.80
C SER A 52 3.16 2.94 -15.56
N TRP A 53 3.91 3.72 -14.77
CA TRP A 53 3.34 4.47 -13.64
C TRP A 53 2.29 5.49 -14.10
N GLU A 54 2.57 6.23 -15.18
CA GLU A 54 1.62 7.18 -15.78
C GLU A 54 0.30 6.48 -16.12
N GLN A 55 0.36 5.36 -16.85
CA GLN A 55 -0.85 4.60 -17.19
C GLN A 55 -1.60 4.11 -15.95
N ALA A 56 -0.87 3.59 -14.95
CA ALA A 56 -1.49 3.11 -13.72
C ALA A 56 -2.25 4.24 -12.98
N TYR A 57 -1.63 5.41 -12.83
CA TYR A 57 -2.25 6.54 -12.16
C TYR A 57 -3.44 7.09 -12.94
N THR A 58 -3.31 7.26 -14.26
CA THR A 58 -4.40 7.74 -15.12
C THR A 58 -5.60 6.81 -15.04
N GLU A 59 -5.42 5.50 -15.25
CA GLU A 59 -6.54 4.56 -15.24
C GLU A 59 -7.23 4.46 -13.87
N ILE A 60 -6.46 4.52 -12.77
CA ILE A 60 -7.02 4.54 -11.42
C ILE A 60 -7.84 5.81 -11.19
N ALA A 61 -7.29 6.98 -11.53
CA ALA A 61 -7.97 8.26 -11.33
C ALA A 61 -9.26 8.36 -12.15
N GLU A 62 -9.21 7.99 -13.44
CA GLU A 62 -10.38 7.96 -14.33
C GLU A 62 -11.46 7.02 -13.79
N LYS A 63 -11.07 5.83 -13.33
CA LYS A 63 -12.02 4.86 -12.80
C LYS A 63 -12.64 5.35 -11.50
N MET A 64 -11.86 5.96 -10.60
CA MET A 64 -12.37 6.55 -9.37
C MET A 64 -13.34 7.69 -9.65
N ALA A 65 -13.02 8.58 -10.60
CA ALA A 65 -13.90 9.67 -11.00
C ALA A 65 -15.21 9.16 -11.60
N SER A 66 -15.14 8.17 -12.49
CA SER A 66 -16.31 7.52 -13.08
C SER A 66 -17.19 6.89 -12.01
N ILE A 67 -16.62 6.13 -11.06
CA ILE A 67 -17.36 5.52 -9.96
C ILE A 67 -18.05 6.58 -9.10
N LYS A 68 -17.33 7.66 -8.74
CA LYS A 68 -17.89 8.78 -7.97
C LYS A 68 -19.07 9.43 -8.68
N GLN A 69 -18.98 9.63 -10.00
CA GLN A 69 -20.04 10.23 -10.79
C GLN A 69 -21.31 9.36 -10.82
N HIS A 70 -21.17 8.04 -10.87
CA HIS A 70 -22.31 7.13 -11.02
C HIS A 70 -22.91 6.69 -9.68
N TYR A 71 -22.11 6.60 -8.62
CA TYR A 71 -22.48 5.96 -7.36
C TYR A 71 -22.17 6.79 -6.10
N GLY A 72 -21.69 8.03 -6.26
CA GLY A 72 -21.26 8.86 -5.13
C GLY A 72 -19.84 8.52 -4.63
N ALA A 73 -19.24 9.44 -3.89
CA ALA A 73 -17.86 9.27 -3.40
C ALA A 73 -17.76 8.18 -2.32
N GLU A 74 -18.83 7.96 -1.57
CA GLU A 74 -19.00 6.90 -0.58
C GLU A 74 -18.92 5.49 -1.17
N SER A 75 -19.07 5.32 -2.48
CA SER A 75 -18.93 4.00 -3.11
C SER A 75 -17.48 3.46 -3.13
N ILE A 76 -16.49 4.29 -2.76
CA ILE A 76 -15.07 3.89 -2.67
C ILE A 76 -14.63 3.92 -1.22
N PHE A 77 -14.01 2.84 -0.73
CA PHE A 77 -13.35 2.83 0.57
C PHE A 77 -11.84 2.96 0.43
N PHE A 78 -11.21 3.57 1.43
CA PHE A 78 -9.77 3.74 1.54
C PHE A 78 -9.27 3.02 2.79
N SER A 79 -8.31 2.10 2.63
CA SER A 79 -7.77 1.36 3.76
C SER A 79 -6.25 1.39 3.81
N SER A 80 -5.72 1.60 5.02
CA SER A 80 -4.29 1.59 5.29
C SER A 80 -3.99 0.90 6.61
N LYS A 81 -2.80 0.29 6.70
CA LYS A 81 -2.24 -0.16 7.97
C LYS A 81 -1.80 1.08 8.77
N SER A 82 -1.97 1.06 10.09
CA SER A 82 -1.47 2.11 10.98
C SER A 82 0.02 2.40 10.71
N GLY A 83 0.37 3.66 10.52
CA GLY A 83 1.73 4.11 10.21
C GLY A 83 1.74 5.47 9.54
N SER A 84 2.91 5.98 9.15
CA SER A 84 3.06 7.30 8.53
C SER A 84 2.28 7.49 7.22
N LEU A 85 1.93 6.40 6.53
CA LEU A 85 1.20 6.44 5.28
C LEU A 85 -0.33 6.46 5.47
N SER A 86 -0.86 6.16 6.66
CA SER A 86 -2.32 6.14 6.87
C SER A 86 -2.92 7.54 6.76
N SER A 87 -2.25 8.56 7.32
CA SER A 87 -2.71 9.94 7.24
C SER A 87 -2.79 10.45 5.80
N HIS A 88 -1.81 10.10 4.95
CA HIS A 88 -1.82 10.47 3.53
C HIS A 88 -3.04 9.90 2.81
N LEU A 89 -3.35 8.62 3.07
CA LEU A 89 -4.50 7.98 2.44
C LEU A 89 -5.84 8.55 2.95
N PHE A 90 -5.92 8.92 4.23
CA PHE A 90 -7.14 9.50 4.79
C PHE A 90 -7.36 10.95 4.39
N HIS A 91 -6.28 11.73 4.18
CA HIS A 91 -6.39 13.04 3.55
C HIS A 91 -6.89 12.92 2.10
N LEU A 92 -6.41 11.92 1.35
CA LEU A 92 -6.92 11.63 0.01
C LEU A 92 -8.40 11.24 0.05
N ALA A 93 -8.82 10.40 0.99
CA ALA A 93 -10.22 10.01 1.15
C ALA A 93 -11.12 11.22 1.44
N ALA A 94 -10.68 12.11 2.35
CA ALA A 94 -11.39 13.34 2.68
C ALA A 94 -11.49 14.29 1.49
N ALA A 95 -10.39 14.50 0.75
CA ALA A 95 -10.39 15.32 -0.48
C ALA A 95 -11.23 14.70 -1.59
N PHE A 96 -11.23 13.36 -1.71
CA PHE A 96 -12.09 12.64 -2.64
C PHE A 96 -13.57 12.74 -2.24
N GLY A 97 -13.86 12.94 -0.96
CA GLY A 97 -15.20 13.07 -0.39
C GLY A 97 -15.79 11.74 0.10
N SER A 98 -14.98 10.70 0.26
CA SER A 98 -15.47 9.43 0.81
C SER A 98 -15.34 9.40 2.33
N PRO A 99 -16.44 9.13 3.07
CA PRO A 99 -16.37 8.89 4.51
C PRO A 99 -15.80 7.50 4.84
N ASN A 100 -15.70 6.61 3.86
CA ASN A 100 -15.39 5.20 4.07
C ASN A 100 -13.89 4.96 4.18
N THR A 101 -13.36 5.23 5.37
CA THR A 101 -11.98 4.91 5.75
C THR A 101 -11.95 3.76 6.76
N PHE A 102 -11.06 2.80 6.56
CA PHE A 102 -10.93 1.64 7.45
C PHE A 102 -9.47 1.31 7.76
N THR A 103 -9.19 0.86 8.98
CA THR A 103 -7.89 0.32 9.37
C THR A 103 -8.03 -1.09 9.91
N HIS A 104 -6.95 -1.87 9.86
CA HIS A 104 -6.87 -3.17 10.52
C HIS A 104 -6.97 -3.13 12.07
N ALA A 105 -7.22 -1.98 12.70
CA ALA A 105 -7.22 -1.87 14.16
C ALA A 105 -8.28 -2.76 14.82
N SER A 106 -9.44 -2.97 14.18
CA SER A 106 -10.48 -3.88 14.69
C SER A 106 -10.09 -5.36 14.63
N THR A 107 -9.02 -5.72 13.91
CA THR A 107 -8.51 -7.08 13.78
C THR A 107 -7.08 -7.21 14.31
N CYS A 108 -6.52 -6.15 14.90
CA CYS A 108 -5.20 -6.21 15.52
C CYS A 108 -5.33 -7.00 16.84
N PRO A 109 -4.59 -8.11 17.00
CA PRO A 109 -4.52 -8.82 18.27
C PRO A 109 -3.80 -7.99 19.34
#